data_AF-A0AAV1SKC3-F1
#
_entry.id   AF-A0AAV1SKC3-F1
#
_cell.length_a   1.000
_cell.length_b   1.000
_cell.length_c   1.000
_cell.angle_alpha   90.00
_cell.angle_beta   90.00
_cell.angle_gamma   90.00
#
_symmetry.space_group_name_H-M   'P 1'
#
loop_
_entity.id
_entity.type
_entity.pdbx_description
1 polymer ?
#
loop_
_entity_poly.entity_id
_entity_poly.type
_entity_poly.pdbx_seq_one_letter_code
_entity_poly.pdbx_strand_id
1 'polypeptide(L)'
;MAKDVSHRIDDPREQAALVDCVELMELSVGRIKDSIVALESVIFNPHENAHARLRSVLANYHACLDGLNGSARSTMEPGLNDLIMRLNSENRKVMENLPKDIKTEGVVAEDRRGKYKTFVVQHPNDGETGYVIYVQNEA
;
A
#
# COMPACT_ATOMS: atom_id res chain seq x y z
N MET A 1 5.04 -19.69 -11.35
CA MET A 1 3.79 -20.24 -10.75
C MET A 1 2.63 -20.15 -11.73
N ALA A 2 2.07 -18.97 -12.03
CA ALA A 2 0.84 -18.89 -12.84
C ALA A 2 0.91 -19.53 -14.25
N LYS A 3 2.02 -19.37 -14.99
CA LYS A 3 2.19 -20.02 -16.31
C LYS A 3 2.15 -21.55 -16.26
N ASP A 4 2.72 -22.15 -15.22
CA ASP A 4 2.73 -23.62 -15.04
C ASP A 4 1.34 -24.15 -14.72
N VAL A 5 0.57 -23.36 -13.97
CA VAL A 5 -0.80 -23.68 -13.57
C VAL A 5 -1.77 -23.54 -14.74
N SER A 6 -1.59 -22.52 -15.59
CA SER A 6 -2.40 -22.29 -16.79
C SER A 6 -2.37 -23.45 -17.80
N HIS A 7 -1.30 -24.26 -17.83
CA HIS A 7 -1.23 -25.41 -18.75
C HIS A 7 -1.99 -26.64 -18.24
N ARG A 8 -2.45 -26.62 -16.99
CA ARG A 8 -3.05 -27.74 -16.29
C ARG A 8 -4.54 -27.53 -15.99
N ILE A 9 -5.09 -26.40 -16.40
CA ILE A 9 -6.47 -26.00 -16.19
C ILE A 9 -7.23 -26.18 -17.50
N ASP A 10 -8.23 -27.07 -17.48
CA ASP A 10 -9.16 -27.25 -18.60
C ASP A 10 -10.46 -26.44 -18.42
N ASP A 11 -10.74 -25.97 -17.20
CA ASP A 11 -11.94 -25.19 -16.91
C ASP A 11 -11.74 -23.70 -17.29
N PRO A 12 -12.53 -23.15 -18.23
CA PRO A 12 -12.38 -21.77 -18.67
C PRO A 12 -12.65 -20.73 -17.56
N ARG A 13 -13.40 -21.09 -16.51
CA ARG A 13 -13.64 -20.23 -15.34
C ARG A 13 -12.44 -20.21 -14.40
N GLU A 14 -11.80 -21.36 -14.15
CA GLU A 14 -10.53 -21.41 -13.41
C GLU A 14 -9.45 -20.63 -14.16
N GLN A 15 -9.43 -20.72 -15.49
CA GLN A 15 -8.48 -20.01 -16.34
C GLN A 15 -8.68 -18.48 -16.28
N ALA A 16 -9.93 -18.02 -16.35
CA ALA A 16 -10.26 -16.59 -16.22
C ALA A 16 -9.86 -16.06 -14.83
N ALA A 17 -10.19 -16.79 -13.76
CA ALA A 17 -9.82 -16.41 -12.39
C ALA A 17 -8.28 -16.33 -12.20
N LEU A 18 -7.53 -17.22 -12.85
CA LEU A 18 -6.07 -17.18 -12.83
C LEU A 18 -5.53 -15.94 -13.56
N VAL A 19 -6.12 -15.56 -14.69
CA VAL A 19 -5.73 -14.34 -15.43
C VAL A 19 -6.00 -13.10 -14.58
N ASP A 20 -7.19 -12.97 -14.00
CA ASP A 20 -7.56 -11.85 -13.12
C ASP A 20 -6.61 -11.76 -11.92
N CYS A 21 -6.27 -12.91 -11.32
CA CYS A 21 -5.28 -12.94 -10.24
C CYS A 21 -3.91 -12.42 -10.72
N VAL A 22 -3.40 -12.88 -11.87
CA VAL A 22 -2.10 -12.44 -12.38
C VAL A 22 -2.08 -10.94 -12.62
N GLU A 23 -3.15 -10.38 -13.16
CA GLU A 23 -3.28 -8.93 -13.36
C GLU A 23 -3.22 -8.16 -12.02
N LEU A 24 -3.94 -8.63 -10.99
CA LEU A 24 -3.86 -8.06 -9.64
C LEU A 24 -2.45 -8.12 -9.06
N MET A 25 -1.73 -9.22 -9.30
CA MET A 25 -0.33 -9.37 -8.85
C MET A 25 0.62 -8.44 -9.60
N GLU A 26 0.41 -8.21 -10.90
CA GLU A 26 1.21 -7.27 -11.70
C GLU A 26 0.99 -5.82 -11.26
N LEU A 27 -0.27 -5.42 -11.01
CA LEU A 27 -0.60 -4.10 -10.44
C LEU A 27 0.08 -3.90 -9.07
N SER A 28 0.15 -4.96 -8.28
CA SER A 28 0.82 -4.95 -6.98
C SER A 28 2.33 -4.69 -7.08
N VAL A 29 3.01 -5.15 -8.13
CA VAL A 29 4.45 -4.87 -8.34
C VAL A 29 4.70 -3.38 -8.56
N GLY A 30 3.85 -2.70 -9.33
CA GLY A 30 3.92 -1.25 -9.51
C GLY A 30 3.80 -0.52 -8.17
N ARG A 31 2.78 -0.88 -7.39
CA ARG A 31 2.54 -0.28 -6.06
C ARG A 31 3.67 -0.53 -5.06
N ILE A 32 4.31 -1.71 -5.09
CA ILE A 32 5.49 -1.99 -4.24
C ILE A 32 6.66 -1.09 -4.67
N LYS A 33 6.94 -0.95 -5.96
CA LYS A 33 8.00 -0.05 -6.46
C LYS A 33 7.73 1.40 -6.06
N ASP A 34 6.50 1.84 -6.21
CA ASP A 34 6.06 3.15 -5.78
C ASP A 34 6.22 3.30 -4.25
N SER A 35 5.93 2.26 -3.47
CA SER A 35 6.16 2.27 -2.02
C SER A 35 7.64 2.40 -1.67
N ILE A 36 8.55 1.77 -2.43
CA ILE A 36 10.01 1.90 -2.21
C ILE A 36 10.44 3.33 -2.49
N VAL A 37 10.02 3.90 -3.62
CA VAL A 37 10.30 5.31 -3.94
C VAL A 37 9.74 6.23 -2.86
N ALA A 38 8.53 5.97 -2.35
CA ALA A 38 7.94 6.75 -1.26
C ALA A 38 8.71 6.62 0.06
N LEU A 39 9.26 5.43 0.35
CA LEU A 39 10.09 5.17 1.54
C LEU A 39 11.45 5.88 1.43
N GLU A 40 12.07 5.86 0.25
CA GLU A 40 13.30 6.61 -0.05
C GLU A 40 13.04 8.12 -0.06
N SER A 41 11.85 8.54 -0.51
CA SER A 41 11.40 9.92 -0.55
C SER A 41 10.59 10.32 0.68
N VAL A 42 10.69 9.63 1.82
CA VAL A 42 10.06 10.04 3.10
C VAL A 42 10.42 11.49 3.47
N ILE A 43 11.45 12.04 2.82
CA ILE A 43 11.92 13.41 2.94
C ILE A 43 11.09 14.43 2.11
N PHE A 44 10.30 14.05 1.08
CA PHE A 44 9.77 15.05 0.11
C PHE A 44 8.39 14.83 -0.56
N ASN A 45 7.59 13.78 -0.31
CA ASN A 45 6.31 13.66 -1.04
C ASN A 45 5.10 13.20 -0.20
N PRO A 46 4.09 14.06 0.03
CA PRO A 46 2.87 13.72 0.77
C PRO A 46 1.80 12.99 -0.06
N HIS A 47 2.03 12.74 -1.36
CA HIS A 47 0.94 12.34 -2.25
C HIS A 47 0.54 10.86 -2.23
N GLU A 48 1.13 10.02 -1.36
CA GLU A 48 0.57 8.74 -0.88
C GLU A 48 1.59 8.08 0.06
N ASN A 49 1.22 7.80 1.31
CA ASN A 49 2.13 7.14 2.24
C ASN A 49 2.36 5.66 1.83
N ALA A 50 3.57 5.16 2.06
CA ALA A 50 3.95 3.78 1.77
C ALA A 50 2.94 2.77 2.36
N HIS A 51 2.40 3.07 3.54
CA HIS A 51 1.36 2.27 4.19
C HIS A 51 0.09 2.09 3.35
N ALA A 52 -0.43 3.14 2.72
CA ALA A 52 -1.61 3.06 1.84
C ALA A 52 -1.31 2.18 0.61
N ARG A 53 -0.12 2.32 0.03
CA ARG A 53 0.34 1.50 -1.11
C ARG A 53 0.43 0.03 -0.72
N LEU A 54 1.06 -0.29 0.41
CA LEU A 54 1.18 -1.66 0.91
C LEU A 54 -0.19 -2.25 1.30
N ARG A 55 -1.10 -1.47 1.88
CA ARG A 55 -2.49 -1.91 2.13
C ARG A 55 -3.24 -2.23 0.84
N SER A 56 -3.02 -1.43 -0.20
CA SER A 56 -3.60 -1.67 -1.52
C SER A 56 -3.08 -2.95 -2.17
N VAL A 57 -1.79 -3.28 -1.97
CA VAL A 57 -1.18 -4.55 -2.41
C VAL A 57 -1.77 -5.74 -1.63
N LEU A 58 -1.95 -5.62 -0.31
CA LEU A 58 -2.60 -6.65 0.51
C LEU A 58 -4.02 -6.95 0.00
N ALA A 59 -4.80 -5.92 -0.31
CA ALA A 59 -6.15 -6.08 -0.84
C ALA A 59 -6.14 -6.84 -2.18
N ASN A 60 -5.20 -6.53 -3.08
CA ASN A 60 -5.04 -7.26 -4.34
C ASN A 60 -4.69 -8.74 -4.10
N TYR A 61 -3.81 -9.05 -3.14
CA TYR A 61 -3.44 -10.44 -2.83
C TYR A 61 -4.60 -11.23 -2.24
N HIS A 62 -5.39 -10.63 -1.35
CA HIS A 62 -6.62 -11.24 -0.83
C HIS A 62 -7.66 -11.44 -1.94
N ALA A 63 -7.90 -10.43 -2.78
CA ALA A 63 -8.85 -10.54 -3.89
C ALA A 63 -8.44 -11.61 -4.91
N CYS A 64 -7.15 -11.70 -5.26
CA CYS A 64 -6.65 -12.81 -6.08
C CYS A 64 -6.96 -14.15 -5.39
N LEU A 65 -6.59 -14.31 -4.11
CA LEU A 65 -6.79 -15.58 -3.41
C LEU A 65 -8.27 -15.96 -3.34
N ASP A 66 -9.15 -15.00 -3.07
CA ASP A 66 -10.60 -15.22 -2.98
C ASP A 66 -11.21 -15.55 -4.35
N GLY A 67 -10.68 -14.97 -5.43
CA GLY A 67 -11.12 -15.25 -6.81
C GLY A 67 -10.69 -16.62 -7.34
N LEU A 68 -9.61 -17.19 -6.82
CA LEU A 68 -9.12 -18.49 -7.25
C LEU A 68 -9.96 -19.65 -6.71
N ASN A 69 -10.19 -20.64 -7.58
CA ASN A 69 -10.86 -21.90 -7.28
C ASN A 69 -10.06 -23.10 -7.82
N GLY A 70 -10.50 -24.31 -7.45
CA GLY A 70 -9.97 -25.57 -7.97
C GLY A 70 -8.45 -25.73 -7.90
N SER A 71 -7.88 -26.23 -8.99
CA SER A 71 -6.44 -26.53 -9.10
C SER A 71 -5.58 -25.27 -9.03
N ALA A 72 -6.11 -24.15 -9.55
CA ALA A 72 -5.47 -22.85 -9.53
C ALA A 72 -5.25 -22.38 -8.09
N ARG A 73 -6.31 -22.47 -7.26
CA ARG A 73 -6.25 -22.09 -5.84
C ARG A 73 -5.25 -22.95 -5.08
N SER A 74 -5.35 -24.27 -5.16
CA SER A 74 -4.47 -25.17 -4.40
C SER A 74 -2.99 -24.95 -4.70
N THR A 75 -2.66 -24.58 -5.94
CA THR A 75 -1.26 -24.34 -6.33
C THR A 75 -0.77 -22.94 -5.93
N MET A 76 -1.64 -21.93 -5.98
CA MET A 76 -1.28 -20.53 -5.73
C MET A 76 -1.31 -20.13 -4.26
N GLU A 77 -2.22 -20.73 -3.47
CA GLU A 77 -2.52 -20.35 -2.09
C GLU A 77 -1.29 -20.30 -1.17
N PRO A 78 -0.36 -21.29 -1.16
CA PRO A 78 0.81 -21.22 -0.29
C PRO A 78 1.71 -20.01 -0.59
N GLY A 79 1.90 -19.70 -1.86
CA GLY A 79 2.72 -18.55 -2.30
C GLY A 79 2.06 -17.22 -1.97
N LEU A 80 0.74 -17.11 -2.19
CA LEU A 80 -0.02 -15.90 -1.85
C LEU A 80 -0.03 -15.65 -0.34
N ASN A 81 -0.20 -16.69 0.48
CA ASN A 81 -0.16 -16.56 1.93
C ASN A 81 1.21 -16.13 2.45
N ASP A 82 2.31 -16.67 1.92
CA ASP A 82 3.67 -16.20 2.26
C ASP A 82 3.86 -14.72 1.91
N LEU A 83 3.40 -14.29 0.73
CA LEU A 83 3.45 -12.89 0.32
C LEU A 83 2.63 -11.97 1.24
N ILE A 84 1.41 -12.37 1.59
CA ILE A 84 0.54 -11.63 2.54
C ILE A 84 1.22 -11.50 3.91
N MET A 85 1.82 -12.59 4.41
CA MET A 85 2.52 -12.58 5.70
C MET A 85 3.72 -11.63 5.69
N ARG A 86 4.58 -11.71 4.66
CA ARG A 86 5.74 -10.82 4.52
C ARG A 86 5.32 -9.37 4.41
N LEU A 87 4.33 -9.08 3.59
CA LEU A 87 3.86 -7.73 3.34
C LEU A 87 3.25 -7.10 4.61
N ASN A 88 2.53 -7.87 5.41
CA ASN A 88 2.04 -7.41 6.72
C ASN A 88 3.18 -7.10 7.70
N SER A 89 4.26 -7.89 7.68
CA SER A 89 5.46 -7.63 8.48
C SER A 89 6.13 -6.32 8.06
N GLU A 90 6.35 -6.12 6.76
CA GLU A 90 6.96 -4.89 6.25
C GLU A 90 6.06 -3.67 6.50
N ASN A 91 4.75 -3.80 6.29
CA ASN A 91 3.82 -2.72 6.58
C ASN A 91 3.81 -2.32 8.07
N ARG A 92 3.98 -3.28 8.98
CA ARG A 92 4.15 -3.00 10.42
C ARG A 92 5.44 -2.23 10.69
N LYS A 93 6.56 -2.63 10.09
CA LYS A 93 7.84 -1.92 10.23
C LYS A 93 7.74 -0.49 9.72
N VAL A 94 7.05 -0.26 8.60
CA VAL A 94 6.79 1.10 8.09
C VAL A 94 6.06 1.94 9.15
N MET A 95 5.03 1.39 9.77
CA MET A 95 4.28 2.08 10.83
C MET A 95 5.08 2.30 12.12
N GLU A 96 5.91 1.35 12.52
CA GLU A 96 6.75 1.46 13.74
C GLU A 96 7.87 2.50 13.60
N ASN A 97 8.38 2.68 12.38
CA ASN A 97 9.42 3.67 12.05
C ASN A 97 8.86 5.04 11.69
N LEU A 98 7.54 5.24 11.70
CA LEU A 98 6.98 6.58 11.59
C LEU A 98 7.44 7.41 12.80
N PRO A 99 7.84 8.68 12.60
CA PRO A 99 8.15 9.58 13.70
C PRO A 99 6.98 9.61 14.69
N LYS A 100 7.19 9.09 15.90
CA LYS A 100 6.17 9.02 16.96
C LYS A 100 5.77 10.39 17.49
N ASP A 101 6.65 11.38 17.28
CA ASP A 101 6.50 12.76 17.70
C ASP A 101 6.47 13.68 16.47
N ILE A 102 5.35 13.67 15.75
CA ILE A 102 4.98 14.81 14.90
C ILE A 102 4.54 15.92 15.86
N LYS A 103 5.48 16.77 16.29
CA LYS A 103 5.13 18.04 16.94
C LYS A 103 4.41 18.90 15.90
N THR A 104 3.10 18.98 16.00
CA THR A 104 2.28 19.91 15.21
C THR A 104 2.49 21.32 15.73
N GLU A 105 3.52 22.00 15.23
CA GLU A 105 3.64 23.45 15.47
C GLU A 105 2.72 24.20 14.52
N GLY A 106 1.51 24.49 15.00
CA GLY A 106 0.67 25.56 14.48
C GLY A 106 -0.14 25.21 13.23
N VAL A 107 -1.39 25.66 13.23
CA VAL A 107 -2.18 25.81 11.99
C VAL A 107 -1.59 27.01 11.25
N VAL A 108 -1.01 26.79 10.07
CA VAL A 108 -0.35 27.86 9.29
C VAL A 108 -1.30 28.48 8.26
N ALA A 109 -2.37 27.77 7.89
CA ALA A 109 -3.46 28.33 7.10
C ALA A 109 -4.75 27.52 7.25
N GLU A 110 -5.87 28.23 7.31
CA GLU A 110 -7.23 27.71 7.17
C GLU A 110 -7.82 28.31 5.88
N ASP A 111 -8.47 27.50 5.05
CA ASP A 111 -9.16 28.05 3.89
C ASP A 111 -10.32 28.96 4.34
N ARG A 112 -10.80 29.88 3.49
CA ARG A 112 -11.89 30.83 3.87
C ARG A 112 -13.22 30.15 4.27
N ARG A 113 -13.32 28.82 4.13
CA ARG A 113 -14.52 28.02 4.42
C ARG A 113 -14.32 27.06 5.60
N GLY A 114 -13.13 27.01 6.21
CA GLY A 114 -12.78 26.08 7.29
C GLY A 114 -12.71 24.60 6.88
N LYS A 115 -12.69 24.28 5.58
CA LYS A 115 -12.78 22.89 5.09
C LYS A 115 -11.44 22.15 5.17
N TYR A 116 -10.32 22.87 5.06
CA TYR A 116 -8.99 22.29 5.13
C TYR A 116 -8.11 23.07 6.09
N LYS A 117 -7.39 22.35 6.95
CA LYS A 117 -6.37 22.89 7.85
C LYS A 117 -5.00 22.46 7.37
N THR A 118 -4.07 23.41 7.36
CA THR A 118 -2.68 23.18 7.00
C THR A 118 -1.83 23.23 8.27
N PHE A 119 -1.09 22.16 8.55
CA PHE A 119 -0.18 22.07 9.69
C PHE A 119 1.26 22.09 9.21
N VAL A 120 2.13 22.85 9.88
CA VAL A 120 3.58 22.71 9.70
C VAL A 120 4.11 21.82 10.81
N VAL A 121 4.84 20.78 10.42
CA VAL A 121 5.45 19.82 11.34
C VAL A 121 6.95 19.97 11.22
N GLN A 122 7.61 20.42 12.27
CA GLN A 122 9.07 20.46 12.30
C GLN A 122 9.64 19.07 12.57
N HIS A 123 10.71 18.71 11.86
CA HIS A 123 11.42 17.48 12.14
C HIS A 123 12.04 17.54 13.55
N PRO A 124 11.84 16.51 14.40
CA PRO A 124 12.33 16.49 15.78
C PRO A 124 13.85 16.57 15.99
N ASN A 125 14.68 16.44 14.94
CA ASN A 125 16.13 16.27 15.08
C ASN A 125 16.99 17.43 14.55
N ASP A 126 16.47 18.31 13.71
CA ASP A 126 17.27 19.44 13.17
C ASP A 126 16.53 20.79 13.16
N GLY A 127 15.20 20.84 13.34
CA GLY A 127 14.43 22.09 13.37
C GLY A 127 14.47 22.92 12.07
N GLU A 128 15.24 22.50 11.06
CA GLU A 128 15.45 23.23 9.81
C GLU A 128 14.45 22.80 8.72
N THR A 129 13.97 21.56 8.77
CA THR A 129 13.04 21.03 7.76
C THR A 129 11.64 20.87 8.33
N GLY A 130 10.70 21.73 7.90
CA GLY A 130 9.28 21.65 8.22
C GLY A 130 8.47 21.03 7.09
N TYR A 131 7.60 20.06 7.41
CA TYR A 131 6.64 19.46 6.47
C TYR A 131 5.29 20.18 6.52
N VAL A 132 4.63 20.33 5.38
CA VAL A 132 3.28 20.88 5.28
C VAL A 132 2.27 19.75 5.10
N ILE A 133 1.40 19.53 6.09
CA ILE A 133 0.35 18.51 6.05
C ILE A 133 -1.01 19.18 5.82
N TYR A 134 -1.75 18.71 4.82
CA TYR A 134 -3.13 19.11 4.56
C TYR A 134 -4.10 18.11 5.19
N VAL A 135 -4.98 18.59 6.06
CA VAL A 135 -6.04 17.79 6.68
C VAL A 135 -7.38 18.34 6.24
N GLN A 136 -8.20 17.48 5.63
CA GLN A 136 -9.60 17.78 5.35
C GLN A 136 -10.39 17.64 6.65
N ASN A 137 -11.08 18.71 7.06
CA ASN A 137 -12.02 18.61 8.18
C ASN A 137 -13.25 17.85 7.67
N GLU A 138 -13.52 16.69 8.27
CA GLU A 138 -14.85 16.06 8.15
C GLU A 138 -15.83 16.95 8.93
N ALA A 139 -16.88 17.38 8.24
CA ALA A 139 -17.92 18.27 8.78
C ALA A 139 -18.90 17.51 9.67
#